data_AF-A0A367YB33-F1
#
_entry.id   AF-A0A367YB33-F1
#
_cell.length_a   1.000
_cell.length_b   1.000
_cell.length_c   1.000
_cell.angle_alpha   90.00
_cell.angle_beta   90.00
_cell.angle_gamma   90.00
#
_symmetry.space_group_name_H-M   'P 1'
#
loop_
_entity.id
_entity.type
_entity.pdbx_description
1 polymer ?
#
loop_
_entity_poly.entity_id
_entity_poly.type
_entity_poly.pdbx_seq_one_letter_code
_entity_poly.pdbx_strand_id
1 'polypeptide(L)'
;MQDSFDQKKQSILDEISTNGPDNLDASPKGTIDEHCIPIINLINKHKDMVTTSSCSGRVSVFLEGVKSADSTSIVAKGNYGRWLFVTHDPKDLDNWYDSIDFTYNTTRFPTGKGTRSILYKFEAVILHVKCRDEATAQRLYILAMNNGFRESGIGNNFNVAIRISIKLDIPIGFTDADSEELRCFVNKEYLEYITLISHERFRENFKKLDQLYGAVEKMMTEESNGEAGSKKKNKYAESKEERRERMIREGLERQQAMKKLKEQQQQEVDL
;
A
#
# COMPACT_ATOMS: atom_id res chain seq x y z
N MET A 1 26.56 -14.68 16.58
CA MET A 1 25.53 -15.19 15.66
C MET A 1 24.80 -13.99 15.10
N GLN A 2 24.84 -13.80 13.79
CA GLN A 2 24.12 -12.71 13.15
C GLN A 2 22.62 -13.01 13.23
N ASP A 3 21.82 -12.02 13.60
CA ASP A 3 20.38 -12.17 13.77
C ASP A 3 19.72 -12.68 12.48
N SER A 4 18.72 -13.58 12.60
CA SER A 4 18.13 -14.26 11.44
C SER A 4 17.38 -13.30 10.51
N PHE A 5 16.82 -12.21 11.04
CA PHE A 5 16.22 -11.17 10.23
C PHE A 5 17.29 -10.38 9.47
N ASP A 6 18.41 -10.04 10.11
CA ASP A 6 19.49 -9.28 9.46
C ASP A 6 20.06 -10.03 8.25
N GLN A 7 20.28 -11.34 8.39
CA GLN A 7 20.72 -12.19 7.28
C GLN A 7 19.70 -12.21 6.14
N LYS A 8 18.41 -12.35 6.46
CA LYS A 8 17.34 -12.38 5.45
C LYS A 8 17.18 -11.04 4.75
N LYS A 9 17.25 -9.94 5.52
CA LYS A 9 17.23 -8.59 4.98
C LYS A 9 18.39 -8.34 4.04
N GLN A 10 19.61 -8.70 4.43
CA GLN A 10 20.78 -8.54 3.57
C GLN A 10 20.61 -9.29 2.24
N SER A 11 20.19 -10.57 2.29
CA SER A 11 19.92 -11.37 1.10
C SER A 11 18.88 -10.71 0.16
N ILE A 12 17.79 -10.15 0.71
CA ILE A 12 16.77 -9.46 -0.11
C ILE A 12 17.33 -8.16 -0.71
N LEU A 13 18.13 -7.40 0.04
CA LEU A 13 18.76 -6.18 -0.47
C LEU A 13 19.76 -6.48 -1.59
N ASP A 14 20.52 -7.57 -1.46
CA ASP A 14 21.44 -8.02 -2.50
C ASP A 14 20.68 -8.43 -3.77
N GLU A 15 19.57 -9.16 -3.64
CA GLU A 15 18.65 -9.49 -4.75
C GLU A 15 18.12 -8.23 -5.44
N ILE A 16 17.63 -7.25 -4.68
CA ILE A 16 17.13 -5.97 -5.22
C ILE A 16 18.24 -5.20 -5.94
N SER A 17 19.44 -5.16 -5.37
CA SER A 17 20.57 -4.38 -5.91
C SER A 17 21.17 -4.98 -7.17
N THR A 18 21.04 -6.30 -7.34
CA THR A 18 21.54 -7.03 -8.52
C THR A 18 20.49 -7.14 -9.61
N ASN A 19 19.28 -6.60 -9.41
CA ASN A 19 18.23 -6.62 -10.43
C ASN A 19 18.70 -5.89 -11.71
N GLY A 20 18.59 -6.58 -12.84
CA GLY A 20 19.03 -6.08 -14.12
C GLY A 20 18.76 -7.08 -15.24
N PRO A 21 19.30 -6.86 -16.45
CA PRO A 21 19.06 -7.73 -17.60
C PRO A 21 19.42 -9.20 -17.36
N ASP A 22 20.47 -9.45 -16.58
CA ASP A 22 20.97 -10.80 -16.27
C ASP A 22 20.37 -11.41 -14.98
N ASN A 23 19.59 -10.62 -14.23
CA ASN A 23 18.95 -11.06 -12.99
C ASN A 23 17.58 -10.40 -12.85
N LEU A 24 16.58 -11.04 -13.46
CA LEU A 24 15.22 -10.54 -13.50
C LEU A 24 14.53 -10.65 -12.13
N ASP A 25 13.69 -9.67 -11.83
CA ASP A 25 12.83 -9.71 -10.66
C ASP A 25 11.75 -10.78 -10.83
N ALA A 26 11.22 -11.29 -9.71
CA ALA A 26 10.21 -12.34 -9.72
C ALA A 26 8.82 -11.87 -10.24
N SER A 27 8.62 -10.57 -10.46
CA SER A 27 7.40 -10.07 -11.08
C SER A 27 7.30 -10.49 -12.55
N PRO A 28 6.07 -10.59 -13.12
CA PRO A 28 5.89 -10.86 -14.54
C PRO A 28 6.57 -9.85 -15.48
N LYS A 29 6.86 -8.64 -14.99
CA LYS A 29 7.59 -7.61 -15.73
C LYS A 29 9.10 -7.92 -15.82
N GLY A 30 9.65 -8.68 -14.87
CA GLY A 30 11.08 -8.98 -14.78
C GLY A 30 11.95 -7.83 -14.28
N THR A 31 11.37 -6.68 -13.99
CA THR A 31 12.08 -5.47 -13.53
C THR A 31 11.31 -4.82 -12.40
N ILE A 32 12.03 -4.16 -11.49
CA ILE A 32 11.42 -3.33 -10.44
C ILE A 32 10.58 -2.21 -11.08
N ASP A 33 9.42 -1.93 -10.48
CA ASP A 33 8.58 -0.82 -10.86
C ASP A 33 9.23 0.51 -10.40
N GLU A 34 9.57 1.36 -11.38
CA GLU A 34 10.32 2.60 -11.15
C GLU A 34 9.60 3.56 -10.18
N HIS A 35 8.27 3.60 -10.23
CA HIS A 35 7.47 4.43 -9.33
C HIS A 35 7.51 3.94 -7.87
N CYS A 36 7.87 2.68 -7.62
CA CYS A 36 8.08 2.16 -6.27
C CYS A 36 9.49 2.39 -5.72
N ILE A 37 10.48 2.70 -6.56
CA ILE A 37 11.89 2.85 -6.12
C ILE A 37 12.04 3.80 -4.92
N PRO A 38 11.40 4.99 -4.88
CA PRO A 38 11.54 5.90 -3.75
C PRO A 38 11.08 5.27 -2.42
N ILE A 39 9.89 4.66 -2.39
CA ILE A 39 9.35 4.07 -1.16
C ILE A 39 10.09 2.79 -0.76
N ILE A 40 10.55 2.00 -1.73
CA ILE A 40 11.41 0.82 -1.49
C ILE A 40 12.68 1.27 -0.77
N ASN A 41 13.37 2.26 -1.31
CA ASN A 41 14.60 2.78 -0.72
C ASN A 41 14.38 3.38 0.67
N LEU A 42 13.27 4.09 0.88
CA LEU A 42 12.92 4.64 2.18
C LEU A 42 12.70 3.54 3.22
N ILE A 43 11.82 2.58 2.94
CA ILE A 43 11.50 1.48 3.87
C ILE A 43 12.75 0.65 4.17
N ASN A 44 13.55 0.34 3.15
CA ASN A 44 14.73 -0.52 3.30
C ASN A 44 15.85 0.12 4.13
N LYS A 45 15.88 1.46 4.29
CA LYS A 45 16.78 2.14 5.23
C LYS A 45 16.47 1.82 6.70
N HIS A 46 15.23 1.44 7.03
CA HIS A 46 14.86 1.14 8.41
C HIS A 46 15.43 -0.20 8.87
N LYS A 47 16.19 -0.23 9.97
CA LYS A 47 16.89 -1.43 10.48
C LYS A 47 16.00 -2.68 10.66
N ASP A 48 14.71 -2.50 10.92
CA ASP A 48 13.77 -3.59 11.23
C ASP A 48 12.73 -3.87 10.13
N MET A 49 12.92 -3.31 8.92
CA MET A 49 12.01 -3.52 7.78
C MET A 49 12.78 -3.83 6.49
N VAL A 50 12.16 -4.62 5.61
CA VAL A 50 12.63 -4.84 4.24
C VAL A 50 11.45 -5.13 3.30
N THR A 51 11.43 -4.51 2.11
CA THR A 51 10.43 -4.77 1.07
C THR A 51 10.74 -6.08 0.34
N THR A 52 9.74 -6.93 0.11
CA THR A 52 9.92 -8.21 -0.61
C THR A 52 9.26 -8.25 -1.98
N SER A 53 8.19 -7.48 -2.18
CA SER A 53 7.54 -7.34 -3.48
C SER A 53 6.77 -6.03 -3.52
N SER A 54 6.76 -5.36 -4.67
CA SER A 54 6.15 -4.04 -4.82
C SER A 54 5.61 -3.86 -6.24
N CYS A 55 4.49 -3.18 -6.37
CA CYS A 55 3.89 -2.76 -7.63
C CYS A 55 3.26 -1.40 -7.39
N SER A 56 3.52 -0.42 -8.26
CA SER A 56 3.03 0.95 -8.07
C SER A 56 1.58 1.12 -8.49
N GLY A 57 1.01 0.11 -9.13
CA GLY A 57 -0.31 0.14 -9.75
C GLY A 57 -0.19 -0.19 -11.24
N ARG A 58 -1.21 -0.82 -11.81
CA ARG A 58 -1.20 -1.20 -13.22
C ARG A 58 -2.58 -1.21 -13.83
N VAL A 59 -2.62 -0.99 -15.14
CA VAL A 59 -3.74 -1.40 -15.97
C VAL A 59 -3.38 -2.70 -16.66
N SER A 60 -4.35 -3.62 -16.71
CA SER A 60 -4.22 -4.87 -17.45
C SER A 60 -5.47 -5.22 -18.24
N VAL A 61 -5.25 -5.86 -19.38
CA VAL A 61 -6.29 -6.53 -20.15
C VAL A 61 -5.97 -8.02 -20.11
N PHE A 62 -6.84 -8.79 -19.48
CA PHE A 62 -6.60 -10.19 -19.18
C PHE A 62 -7.67 -11.06 -19.83
N LEU A 63 -7.24 -12.05 -20.61
CA LEU A 63 -8.10 -13.13 -21.07
C LEU A 63 -8.13 -14.22 -20.00
N GLU A 64 -9.30 -14.47 -19.42
CA GLU A 64 -9.50 -15.55 -18.45
C GLU A 64 -9.09 -16.90 -19.04
N GLY A 65 -8.54 -17.81 -18.25
CA GLY A 65 -8.25 -19.19 -18.66
C GLY A 65 -9.49 -20.06 -18.84
N VAL A 66 -9.29 -21.26 -19.38
CA VAL A 66 -10.34 -22.27 -19.53
C VAL A 66 -10.72 -22.80 -18.15
N LYS A 67 -12.00 -22.69 -17.79
CA LYS A 67 -12.53 -23.22 -16.52
C LYS A 67 -12.64 -24.74 -16.61
N SER A 68 -12.01 -25.45 -15.69
CA SER A 68 -12.25 -26.89 -15.52
C SER A 68 -13.63 -27.11 -14.90
N ALA A 69 -14.28 -28.23 -15.22
CA ALA A 69 -15.58 -28.62 -14.66
C ALA A 69 -15.59 -28.63 -13.12
N ASP A 70 -14.42 -28.89 -12.51
CA ASP A 70 -14.23 -28.96 -11.06
C ASP A 70 -13.64 -27.67 -10.45
N SER A 71 -13.43 -26.62 -11.25
CA SER A 71 -12.80 -25.38 -10.76
C SER A 71 -13.80 -24.50 -10.01
N THR A 72 -13.50 -24.20 -8.74
CA THR A 72 -14.24 -23.24 -7.91
C THR A 72 -13.82 -21.79 -8.15
N SER A 73 -12.78 -21.56 -8.96
CA SER A 73 -12.27 -20.23 -9.28
C SER A 73 -13.16 -19.51 -10.30
N ILE A 74 -13.70 -18.36 -9.90
CA ILE A 74 -14.53 -17.50 -10.77
C ILE A 74 -13.75 -17.00 -12.00
N VAL A 75 -12.43 -16.76 -11.82
CA VAL A 75 -11.48 -16.32 -12.84
C VAL A 75 -10.30 -17.29 -12.85
N ALA A 76 -10.06 -17.99 -13.95
CA ALA A 76 -8.91 -18.89 -14.08
C ALA A 76 -7.69 -18.09 -14.58
N LYS A 77 -6.59 -18.04 -13.81
CA LYS A 77 -5.34 -17.40 -14.28
C LYS A 77 -4.44 -18.36 -15.06
N GLY A 78 -4.48 -19.66 -14.75
CA GLY A 78 -3.82 -20.72 -15.52
C GLY A 78 -4.72 -21.30 -16.62
N ASN A 79 -4.26 -22.34 -17.32
CA ASN A 79 -5.02 -23.02 -18.38
C ASN A 79 -5.37 -22.08 -19.57
N TYR A 80 -4.34 -21.63 -20.29
CA TYR A 80 -4.43 -20.69 -21.44
C TYR A 80 -4.82 -19.23 -21.10
N GLY A 81 -5.02 -18.89 -19.83
CA GLY A 81 -5.20 -17.50 -19.40
C GLY A 81 -3.95 -16.66 -19.66
N ARG A 82 -4.09 -15.45 -20.21
CA ARG A 82 -2.94 -14.63 -20.59
C ARG A 82 -3.23 -13.14 -20.60
N TRP A 83 -2.16 -12.36 -20.45
CA TRP A 83 -2.19 -10.91 -20.54
C TRP A 83 -2.24 -10.54 -22.03
N LEU A 84 -3.22 -9.72 -22.41
CA LEU A 84 -3.32 -9.14 -23.75
C LEU A 84 -2.60 -7.78 -23.81
N PHE A 85 -2.63 -7.04 -22.69
CA PHE A 85 -1.95 -5.76 -22.52
C PHE A 85 -1.70 -5.53 -21.04
N VAL A 86 -0.53 -4.97 -20.66
CA VAL A 86 -0.28 -4.40 -19.33
C VAL A 86 0.64 -3.20 -19.39
N THR A 87 0.31 -2.18 -18.60
CA THR A 87 1.20 -1.06 -18.30
C THR A 87 1.20 -0.69 -16.82
N HIS A 88 2.33 -0.19 -16.34
CA HIS A 88 2.49 0.46 -15.02
C HIS A 88 2.64 1.99 -15.15
N ASP A 89 2.92 2.51 -16.35
CA ASP A 89 3.05 3.95 -16.62
C ASP A 89 1.77 4.44 -17.33
N PRO A 90 1.05 5.43 -16.77
CA PRO A 90 -0.10 6.04 -17.42
C PRO A 90 0.19 6.57 -18.84
N LYS A 91 1.43 6.93 -19.16
CA LYS A 91 1.80 7.44 -20.50
C LYS A 91 1.58 6.42 -21.61
N ASP A 92 1.69 5.14 -21.29
CA ASP A 92 1.54 4.05 -22.26
C ASP A 92 0.08 3.56 -22.34
N LEU A 93 -0.84 4.21 -21.62
CA LEU A 93 -2.22 3.76 -21.51
C LEU A 93 -3.08 4.22 -22.68
N ASP A 94 -2.81 5.39 -23.26
CA ASP A 94 -3.66 5.92 -24.32
C ASP A 94 -3.62 5.02 -25.55
N ASN A 95 -4.80 4.77 -26.14
CA ASN A 95 -4.97 3.91 -27.31
C ASN A 95 -4.48 2.46 -27.11
N TRP A 96 -4.41 1.95 -25.87
CA TRP A 96 -4.02 0.55 -25.58
C TRP A 96 -4.82 -0.48 -26.39
N TYR A 97 -6.06 -0.16 -26.74
CA TYR A 97 -6.94 -1.04 -27.50
C TYR A 97 -6.48 -1.23 -28.96
N ASP A 98 -5.70 -0.30 -29.52
CA ASP A 98 -5.13 -0.42 -30.87
C ASP A 98 -3.96 -1.44 -30.90
N SER A 99 -3.41 -1.82 -29.74
CA SER A 99 -2.38 -2.86 -29.62
C SER A 99 -2.94 -4.28 -29.56
N ILE A 100 -4.27 -4.44 -29.60
CA ILE A 100 -4.95 -5.73 -29.51
C ILE A 100 -5.87 -5.88 -30.73
N ASP A 101 -5.75 -7.02 -31.43
CA ASP A 101 -6.58 -7.34 -32.58
C ASP A 101 -8.00 -7.76 -32.15
N PHE A 102 -8.83 -6.77 -31.82
CA PHE A 102 -10.21 -6.98 -31.43
C PHE A 102 -11.14 -7.07 -32.64
N THR A 103 -12.01 -8.08 -32.63
CA THR A 103 -13.21 -8.06 -33.47
C THR A 103 -14.36 -7.41 -32.70
N TYR A 104 -14.76 -6.21 -33.15
CA TYR A 104 -15.82 -5.44 -32.49
C TYR A 104 -17.21 -5.94 -32.88
N ASN A 105 -18.02 -6.31 -31.88
CA ASN A 105 -19.43 -6.66 -32.05
C ASN A 105 -20.22 -6.35 -30.78
N THR A 106 -20.92 -5.21 -30.77
CA THR A 106 -21.68 -4.71 -29.60
C THR A 106 -23.03 -5.41 -29.37
N THR A 107 -23.40 -6.34 -30.24
CA THR A 107 -24.70 -7.05 -30.17
C THR A 107 -24.57 -8.47 -29.62
N ARG A 108 -23.34 -9.00 -29.54
CA ARG A 108 -23.06 -10.36 -29.09
C ARG A 108 -22.41 -10.36 -27.71
N PHE A 109 -22.98 -11.13 -26.81
CA PHE A 109 -22.50 -11.32 -25.44
C PHE A 109 -22.17 -12.80 -25.19
N PRO A 110 -21.33 -13.12 -24.18
CA PRO A 110 -21.01 -14.50 -23.86
C PRO A 110 -22.26 -15.26 -23.35
N THR A 111 -22.70 -16.27 -24.10
CA THR A 111 -23.90 -17.08 -23.78
C THR A 111 -23.62 -18.57 -23.61
N GLY A 112 -22.44 -19.05 -24.03
CA GLY A 112 -22.09 -20.47 -24.05
C GLY A 112 -21.33 -20.96 -22.82
N LYS A 113 -21.46 -22.25 -22.49
CA LYS A 113 -20.50 -22.92 -21.59
C LYS A 113 -19.13 -22.92 -22.27
N GLY A 114 -18.09 -22.49 -21.54
CA GLY A 114 -16.72 -22.46 -22.05
C GLY A 114 -16.28 -21.11 -22.64
N THR A 115 -17.15 -20.09 -22.73
CA THR A 115 -16.72 -18.73 -23.07
C THR A 115 -15.80 -18.18 -21.99
N ARG A 116 -14.76 -17.47 -22.39
CA ARG A 116 -13.76 -16.89 -21.49
C ARG A 116 -13.79 -15.38 -21.62
N SER A 117 -13.89 -14.68 -20.49
CA SER A 117 -14.04 -13.22 -20.51
C SER A 117 -12.71 -12.53 -20.80
N ILE A 118 -12.77 -11.36 -21.42
CA ILE A 118 -11.67 -10.41 -21.51
C ILE A 118 -11.97 -9.29 -20.52
N LEU A 119 -11.11 -9.16 -19.52
CA LEU A 119 -11.29 -8.24 -18.40
C LEU A 119 -10.31 -7.10 -18.51
N TYR A 120 -10.80 -5.87 -18.49
CA TYR A 120 -9.99 -4.68 -18.26
C TYR A 120 -9.94 -4.40 -16.75
N LYS A 121 -8.74 -4.30 -16.21
CA LYS A 121 -8.51 -4.16 -14.78
C LYS A 121 -7.59 -3.00 -14.48
N PHE A 122 -7.92 -2.24 -13.44
CA PHE A 122 -6.98 -1.39 -12.72
C PHE A 122 -6.72 -2.04 -11.35
N GLU A 123 -5.46 -2.31 -11.06
CA GLU A 123 -5.00 -2.80 -9.76
C GLU A 123 -4.06 -1.76 -9.16
N ALA A 124 -4.40 -1.24 -7.97
CA ALA A 124 -3.61 -0.22 -7.29
C ALA A 124 -2.29 -0.73 -6.72
N VAL A 125 -1.53 0.21 -6.15
CA VAL A 125 -0.29 -0.05 -5.44
C VAL A 125 -0.44 -1.17 -4.40
N ILE A 126 0.58 -2.03 -4.35
CA ILE A 126 0.73 -3.07 -3.32
C ILE A 126 2.19 -3.14 -2.90
N LEU A 127 2.42 -3.20 -1.58
CA LEU A 127 3.73 -3.40 -0.99
C LEU A 127 3.67 -4.57 0.00
N HIS A 128 4.64 -5.46 -0.06
CA HIS A 128 4.90 -6.43 0.99
C HIS A 128 6.17 -6.06 1.73
N VAL A 129 6.06 -5.86 3.04
CA VAL A 129 7.15 -5.42 3.91
C VAL A 129 7.32 -6.42 5.04
N LYS A 130 8.44 -7.13 5.00
CA LYS A 130 8.86 -8.04 6.05
C LYS A 130 9.43 -7.22 7.21
N CYS A 131 8.81 -7.35 8.39
CA CYS A 131 9.27 -6.70 9.62
C CYS A 131 10.03 -7.67 10.51
N ARG A 132 10.89 -7.15 11.39
CA ARG A 132 11.65 -7.95 12.37
C ARG A 132 10.74 -8.67 13.34
N ASP A 133 9.81 -7.91 13.93
CA ASP A 133 8.95 -8.35 15.02
C ASP A 133 7.52 -7.84 14.87
N GLU A 134 6.64 -8.34 15.74
CA GLU A 134 5.24 -7.95 15.78
C GLU A 134 5.05 -6.47 16.04
N ALA A 135 5.86 -5.88 16.93
CA ALA A 135 5.73 -4.46 17.28
C ALA A 135 5.96 -3.56 16.07
N THR A 136 6.99 -3.84 15.28
CA THR A 136 7.31 -3.11 14.04
C THR A 136 6.22 -3.33 12.99
N ALA A 137 5.74 -4.57 12.82
CA ALA A 137 4.65 -4.87 11.88
C ALA A 137 3.35 -4.14 12.25
N GLN A 138 2.98 -4.11 13.53
CA GLN A 138 1.81 -3.39 14.02
C GLN A 138 1.94 -1.88 13.80
N ARG A 139 3.11 -1.29 14.07
CA ARG A 139 3.36 0.14 13.79
C ARG A 139 3.15 0.47 12.31
N LEU A 140 3.77 -0.29 11.41
CA LEU A 140 3.64 -0.08 9.97
C LEU A 140 2.19 -0.30 9.48
N TYR A 141 1.52 -1.36 9.95
CA TYR A 141 0.14 -1.64 9.62
C TYR A 141 -0.81 -0.51 10.05
N ILE A 142 -0.71 -0.04 11.30
CA ILE A 142 -1.53 1.07 11.81
C ILE A 142 -1.25 2.36 11.01
N LEU A 143 0.01 2.64 10.70
CA LEU A 143 0.39 3.76 9.84
C LEU A 143 -0.27 3.68 8.47
N ALA A 144 -0.21 2.53 7.80
CA ALA A 144 -0.86 2.31 6.50
C ALA A 144 -2.38 2.50 6.59
N MET A 145 -3.04 1.90 7.60
CA MET A 145 -4.48 2.03 7.83
C MET A 145 -4.91 3.48 8.03
N ASN A 146 -4.13 4.26 8.77
CA ASN A 146 -4.40 5.67 9.03
C ASN A 146 -4.17 6.58 7.79
N ASN A 147 -3.43 6.09 6.80
CA ASN A 147 -3.23 6.78 5.51
C ASN A 147 -4.17 6.28 4.39
N GLY A 148 -5.18 5.47 4.74
CA GLY A 148 -6.25 5.05 3.82
C GLY A 148 -6.01 3.71 3.13
N PHE A 149 -4.94 2.99 3.47
CA PHE A 149 -4.67 1.64 2.96
C PHE A 149 -5.48 0.59 3.75
N ARG A 150 -6.82 0.70 3.64
CA ARG A 150 -7.79 -0.06 4.45
C ARG A 150 -7.82 -1.57 4.19
N GLU A 151 -7.24 -2.00 3.07
CA GLU A 151 -7.15 -3.42 2.68
C GLU A 151 -5.85 -4.07 3.16
N SER A 152 -5.09 -3.37 4.00
CA SER A 152 -3.81 -3.85 4.52
C SER A 152 -4.00 -4.96 5.57
N GLY A 153 -2.97 -5.76 5.78
CA GLY A 153 -2.99 -6.78 6.82
C GLY A 153 -1.60 -7.30 7.15
N ILE A 154 -1.47 -7.98 8.28
CA ILE A 154 -0.23 -8.63 8.72
C ILE A 154 -0.38 -10.13 8.46
N GLY A 155 0.47 -10.67 7.58
CA GLY A 155 0.56 -12.08 7.28
C GLY A 155 1.59 -12.81 8.17
N ASN A 156 1.88 -14.05 7.78
CA ASN A 156 2.84 -14.90 8.48
C ASN A 156 4.22 -14.26 8.57
N ASN A 157 4.93 -14.57 9.67
CA ASN A 157 6.27 -14.05 9.92
C ASN A 157 6.33 -12.51 9.84
N PHE A 158 5.33 -11.78 10.36
CA PHE A 158 5.33 -10.31 10.41
C PHE A 158 5.50 -9.64 9.03
N ASN A 159 4.97 -10.26 7.97
CA ASN A 159 4.95 -9.67 6.64
C ASN A 159 3.71 -8.79 6.48
N VAL A 160 3.90 -7.47 6.42
CA VAL A 160 2.83 -6.49 6.27
C VAL A 160 2.52 -6.32 4.78
N ALA A 161 1.29 -6.63 4.40
CA ALA A 161 0.75 -6.32 3.08
C ALA A 161 0.02 -4.99 3.13
N ILE A 162 0.59 -3.98 2.48
CA ILE A 162 0.00 -2.65 2.36
C ILE A 162 -0.79 -2.59 1.05
N ARG A 163 -2.10 -2.39 1.14
CA ARG A 163 -3.03 -2.40 -0.01
C ARG A 163 -4.12 -1.36 0.14
N ILE A 164 -4.62 -0.87 -0.99
CA ILE A 164 -5.71 0.10 -1.04
C ILE A 164 -6.80 -0.34 -2.02
N SER A 165 -8.05 0.01 -1.72
CA SER A 165 -9.23 -0.33 -2.52
C SER A 165 -9.46 0.70 -3.65
N ILE A 166 -8.45 0.91 -4.50
CA ILE A 166 -8.59 1.62 -5.77
C ILE A 166 -8.53 0.55 -6.85
N LYS A 167 -9.67 0.24 -7.46
CA LYS A 167 -9.76 -0.85 -8.44
C LYS A 167 -10.74 -0.52 -9.56
N LEU A 168 -10.55 -1.21 -10.67
CA LEU A 168 -11.51 -1.34 -11.74
C LEU A 168 -11.41 -2.79 -12.22
N ASP A 169 -12.54 -3.46 -12.43
CA ASP A 169 -12.57 -4.82 -12.95
C ASP A 169 -13.83 -4.95 -13.78
N ILE A 170 -13.70 -4.81 -15.10
CA ILE A 170 -14.82 -4.70 -16.03
C ILE A 170 -14.63 -5.65 -17.22
N PRO A 171 -15.65 -6.43 -17.59
CA PRO A 171 -15.61 -7.22 -18.81
C PRO A 171 -15.80 -6.30 -20.02
N ILE A 172 -14.96 -6.46 -21.02
CA ILE A 172 -14.99 -5.69 -22.28
C ILE A 172 -15.17 -6.58 -23.51
N GLY A 173 -14.96 -7.88 -23.34
CA GLY A 173 -14.98 -8.84 -24.44
C GLY A 173 -15.01 -10.27 -23.96
N PHE A 174 -14.92 -11.21 -24.90
CA PHE A 174 -14.82 -12.64 -24.64
C PHE A 174 -14.19 -13.36 -25.83
N THR A 175 -13.79 -14.60 -25.60
CA THR A 175 -13.60 -15.59 -26.67
C THR A 175 -14.54 -16.77 -26.48
N ASP A 176 -14.93 -17.39 -27.59
CA ASP A 176 -15.68 -18.65 -27.60
C ASP A 176 -14.73 -19.84 -27.31
N ALA A 177 -15.29 -20.99 -26.92
CA ALA A 177 -14.49 -22.15 -26.50
C ALA A 177 -13.54 -22.69 -27.59
N ASP A 178 -13.96 -22.61 -28.86
CA ASP A 178 -13.25 -23.17 -30.01
C ASP A 178 -12.61 -22.10 -30.90
N SER A 179 -12.45 -20.87 -30.38
CA SER A 179 -11.92 -19.73 -31.12
C SER A 179 -10.82 -19.02 -30.34
N GLU A 180 -9.85 -18.47 -31.07
CA GLU A 180 -8.87 -17.51 -30.53
C GLU A 180 -9.25 -16.06 -30.83
N GLU A 181 -10.38 -15.84 -31.50
CA GLU A 181 -10.87 -14.51 -31.87
C GLU A 181 -11.26 -13.72 -30.62
N LEU A 182 -10.60 -12.58 -30.41
CA LEU A 182 -10.85 -11.68 -29.30
C LEU A 182 -12.04 -10.78 -29.65
N ARG A 183 -13.24 -11.15 -29.20
CA ARG A 183 -14.44 -10.35 -29.46
C ARG A 183 -14.59 -9.25 -28.42
N CYS A 184 -14.61 -8.00 -28.86
CA CYS A 184 -14.91 -6.86 -28.01
C CYS A 184 -16.38 -6.48 -28.17
N PHE A 185 -17.15 -6.50 -27.08
CA PHE A 185 -18.58 -6.16 -27.13
C PHE A 185 -18.88 -4.71 -26.74
N VAL A 186 -17.85 -3.92 -26.47
CA VAL A 186 -17.97 -2.49 -26.20
C VAL A 186 -17.45 -1.69 -27.40
N ASN A 187 -17.95 -0.47 -27.57
CA ASN A 187 -17.48 0.43 -28.63
C ASN A 187 -16.19 1.15 -28.21
N LYS A 188 -15.54 1.81 -29.18
CA LYS A 188 -14.30 2.54 -28.95
C LYS A 188 -14.47 3.69 -27.97
N GLU A 189 -15.61 4.38 -28.01
CA GLU A 189 -15.93 5.47 -27.09
C GLU A 189 -15.98 5.00 -25.62
N TYR A 190 -16.47 3.78 -25.37
CA TYR A 190 -16.43 3.18 -24.04
C TYR A 190 -15.00 2.87 -23.61
N LEU A 191 -14.16 2.35 -24.52
CA LEU A 191 -12.74 2.06 -24.24
C LEU A 191 -11.97 3.35 -23.90
N GLU A 192 -12.22 4.44 -24.62
CA GLU A 192 -11.68 5.76 -24.32
C GLU A 192 -12.15 6.28 -22.94
N TYR A 193 -13.43 6.09 -22.62
CA TYR A 193 -13.99 6.50 -21.33
C TYR A 193 -13.37 5.73 -20.15
N ILE A 194 -13.23 4.41 -20.24
CA ILE A 194 -12.60 3.61 -19.16
C ILE A 194 -11.09 3.91 -19.03
N THR A 195 -10.46 4.34 -20.13
CA THR A 195 -9.07 4.82 -20.15
C THR A 195 -8.94 6.11 -19.35
N LEU A 196 -9.83 7.09 -19.57
CA LEU A 196 -9.89 8.32 -18.78
C LEU A 196 -10.08 8.05 -17.27
N ILE A 197 -11.03 7.17 -16.95
CA ILE A 197 -11.30 6.66 -15.59
C ILE A 197 -10.07 6.01 -14.95
N SER A 198 -9.21 5.39 -15.76
CA SER A 198 -7.99 4.73 -15.30
C SER A 198 -6.86 5.73 -15.06
N HIS A 199 -6.75 6.77 -15.87
CA HIS A 199 -5.87 7.92 -15.58
C HIS A 199 -6.21 8.59 -14.24
N GLU A 200 -7.49 8.78 -13.95
CA GLU A 200 -7.94 9.30 -12.64
C GLU A 200 -7.52 8.39 -11.48
N ARG A 201 -7.64 7.07 -11.67
CA ARG A 201 -7.19 6.08 -10.67
C ARG A 201 -5.69 6.11 -10.48
N PHE A 202 -4.89 6.21 -11.54
CA PHE A 202 -3.44 6.38 -11.42
C PHE A 202 -3.08 7.64 -10.62
N ARG A 203 -3.74 8.78 -10.88
CA ARG A 203 -3.50 10.03 -10.14
C ARG A 203 -3.77 9.88 -8.65
N GLU A 204 -4.94 9.36 -8.27
CA GLU A 204 -5.26 9.15 -6.85
C GLU A 204 -4.36 8.07 -6.21
N ASN A 205 -4.03 7.02 -6.95
CA ASN A 205 -3.14 5.97 -6.51
C ASN A 205 -1.71 6.48 -6.23
N PHE A 206 -1.12 7.28 -7.12
CA PHE A 206 0.20 7.88 -6.89
C PHE A 206 0.18 8.89 -5.75
N LYS A 207 -0.87 9.70 -5.64
CA LYS A 207 -1.07 10.57 -4.48
C LYS A 207 -1.12 9.78 -3.17
N LYS A 208 -1.74 8.59 -3.16
CA LYS A 208 -1.76 7.70 -1.99
C LYS A 208 -0.39 7.11 -1.68
N LEU A 209 0.36 6.74 -2.71
CA LEU A 209 1.74 6.29 -2.57
C LEU A 209 2.64 7.39 -1.97
N ASP A 210 2.51 8.64 -2.43
CA ASP A 210 3.24 9.80 -1.89
C ASP A 210 2.85 10.09 -0.43
N GLN A 211 1.56 10.00 -0.09
CA GLN A 211 1.08 10.13 1.30
C GLN A 211 1.69 9.06 2.21
N LEU A 212 1.76 7.81 1.73
CA LEU A 212 2.39 6.72 2.47
C LEU A 212 3.89 6.98 2.66
N TYR A 213 4.59 7.41 1.60
CA TYR A 213 6.00 7.76 1.67
C TYR A 213 6.26 8.80 2.77
N GLY A 214 5.54 9.93 2.75
CA GLY A 214 5.71 10.99 3.74
C GLY A 214 5.38 10.55 5.17
N ALA A 215 4.38 9.67 5.34
CA ALA A 215 4.05 9.10 6.64
C ALA A 215 5.16 8.17 7.17
N VAL A 216 5.72 7.31 6.33
CA VAL A 216 6.83 6.41 6.69
C VAL A 216 8.08 7.23 7.03
N GLU A 217 8.40 8.25 6.23
CA GLU A 217 9.56 9.12 6.46
C GLU A 217 9.46 9.84 7.81
N LYS A 218 8.27 10.36 8.13
CA LYS A 218 7.99 10.98 9.42
C LYS A 218 8.16 9.98 10.58
N MET A 219 7.61 8.78 10.46
CA MET A 219 7.75 7.72 11.48
C MET A 219 9.22 7.41 11.75
N MET A 220 10.03 7.22 10.70
CA MET A 220 11.45 6.90 10.83
C MET A 220 12.26 8.05 11.45
N THR A 221 11.90 9.29 11.14
CA THR A 221 12.53 10.49 11.71
C THR A 221 12.20 10.64 13.20
N GLU A 222 10.94 10.38 13.58
CA GLU A 222 10.50 10.42 14.98
C GLU A 222 11.15 9.32 15.82
N GLU A 223 11.33 8.11 15.29
CA GLU A 223 12.05 7.02 15.96
C GLU A 223 13.53 7.40 16.19
N SER A 224 14.19 7.96 15.17
CA SER A 224 15.60 8.40 15.28
C SER A 224 15.79 9.52 16.31
N ASN A 225 14.88 10.50 16.33
CA ASN A 225 14.89 11.59 17.30
C ASN A 225 14.48 11.13 18.72
N GLY A 226 13.59 10.14 18.81
CA GLY A 226 13.18 9.50 20.06
C GLY A 226 14.34 8.74 20.71
N GLU A 227 15.16 8.04 19.93
CA GLU A 227 16.38 7.38 20.42
C GLU A 227 17.43 8.41 20.93
N ALA A 228 17.55 9.57 20.28
CA ALA A 228 18.39 10.68 20.74
C ALA A 228 17.82 11.38 22.01
N GLY A 229 16.49 11.50 22.11
CA GLY A 229 15.79 12.06 23.27
C GLY A 229 15.76 11.12 24.49
N SER A 230 15.75 9.80 24.28
CA SER A 230 15.78 8.81 25.35
C SER A 230 17.12 8.79 26.10
N LYS A 231 18.23 9.09 25.41
CA LYS A 231 19.55 9.31 26.07
C LYS A 231 19.59 10.57 26.96
N LYS A 232 18.73 11.58 26.71
CA LYS A 232 18.59 12.76 27.59
C LYS A 232 17.48 12.62 28.64
N LYS A 233 16.43 11.83 28.40
CA LYS A 233 15.30 11.66 29.33
C LYS A 233 15.59 10.73 30.51
N ASN A 234 16.65 9.92 30.48
CA ASN A 234 17.05 9.09 31.61
C ASN A 234 17.75 9.84 32.77
N LYS A 235 17.81 11.19 32.75
CA LYS A 235 18.37 11.96 33.88
C LYS A 235 17.32 12.62 34.80
N TYR A 236 16.05 12.69 34.40
CA TYR A 236 14.97 13.30 35.19
C TYR A 236 13.60 12.68 34.90
N ALA A 237 13.49 11.35 35.03
CA ALA A 237 12.18 10.74 35.21
C ALA A 237 11.84 10.80 36.70
N GLU A 238 11.15 11.87 37.11
CA GLU A 238 10.61 12.01 38.46
C GLU A 238 9.79 10.76 38.81
N SER A 239 10.07 10.16 39.96
CA SER A 239 9.40 8.94 40.41
C SER A 239 7.90 9.21 40.63
N LYS A 240 7.07 8.14 40.64
CA LYS A 240 5.64 8.29 40.95
C LYS A 240 5.38 8.93 42.32
N GLU A 241 6.30 8.75 43.27
CA GLU A 241 6.22 9.37 44.60
C GLU A 241 6.58 10.85 44.56
N GLU A 242 7.67 11.20 43.89
CA GLU A 242 8.09 12.61 43.73
C GLU A 242 7.01 13.43 43.00
N ARG A 243 6.37 12.84 41.98
CA ARG A 243 5.25 13.46 41.27
C ARG A 243 4.03 13.69 42.17
N ARG A 244 3.76 12.77 43.09
CA ARG A 244 2.64 12.88 44.06
C ARG A 244 2.92 13.98 45.08
N GLU A 245 4.13 14.04 45.60
CA GLU A 245 4.55 15.08 46.56
C GLU A 245 4.53 16.48 45.93
N ARG A 246 4.97 16.63 44.68
CA ARG A 246 4.88 17.90 43.97
C ARG A 246 3.43 18.37 43.81
N MET A 247 2.52 17.47 43.38
CA MET A 247 1.09 17.82 43.23
C MET A 247 0.44 18.22 44.55
N ILE A 248 0.83 17.59 45.67
CA ILE A 248 0.33 17.95 47.01
C ILE A 248 0.83 19.34 47.40
N ARG A 249 2.12 19.63 47.20
CA ARG A 249 2.72 20.93 47.53
C ARG A 249 2.13 22.07 46.69
N GLU A 250 2.07 21.91 45.37
CA GLU A 250 1.48 22.91 44.46
C GLU A 250 -0.02 23.13 44.75
N GLY A 251 -0.74 22.08 45.13
CA GLY A 251 -2.13 22.18 45.57
C GLY A 251 -2.30 23.00 46.84
N LEU A 252 -1.42 22.79 47.83
CA LEU A 252 -1.43 23.52 49.09
C LEU A 252 -1.11 25.02 48.90
N GLU A 253 -0.12 25.32 48.06
CA GLU A 253 0.28 26.69 47.73
C GLU A 253 -0.84 27.45 47.02
N ARG A 254 -1.52 26.82 46.06
CA ARG A 254 -2.70 27.41 45.40
C ARG A 254 -3.84 27.69 46.38
N GLN A 255 -4.07 26.78 47.33
CA GLN A 255 -5.11 26.95 48.33
C GLN A 255 -4.79 28.12 49.28
N GLN A 256 -3.52 28.25 49.69
CA GLN A 256 -3.06 29.37 50.52
C GLN A 256 -3.13 30.71 49.78
N ALA A 257 -2.73 30.75 48.50
CA ALA A 257 -2.82 31.95 47.67
C ALA A 257 -4.28 32.40 47.49
N MET A 258 -5.19 31.47 47.20
CA MET A 258 -6.63 31.75 47.11
C MET A 258 -7.23 32.26 48.42
N LYS A 259 -6.75 31.74 49.56
CA LYS A 259 -7.21 32.19 50.88
C LYS A 259 -6.74 33.62 51.18
N LYS A 260 -5.47 33.94 50.90
CA LYS A 260 -4.94 35.30 51.04
C LYS A 260 -5.66 36.31 50.13
N LEU A 261 -5.97 35.92 48.89
CA LEU A 261 -6.73 36.76 47.96
C LEU A 261 -8.14 37.05 48.46
N LYS A 262 -8.83 36.05 49.04
CA LYS A 262 -10.14 36.24 49.66
C LYS A 262 -10.07 37.13 50.90
N GLU A 263 -9.05 36.97 51.73
CA GLU A 263 -8.83 37.81 52.92
C GLU A 263 -8.55 39.27 52.54
N GLN A 264 -7.78 39.50 51.47
CA GLN A 264 -7.53 40.85 50.93
C GLN A 264 -8.79 41.47 50.34
N GLN A 265 -9.57 40.72 49.56
CA GLN A 265 -10.85 41.22 49.01
C GLN A 265 -11.89 41.52 50.10
N GLN A 266 -11.90 40.76 51.20
CA GLN A 266 -12.79 41.04 52.33
C GLN A 266 -12.38 42.33 53.06
N GLN A 267 -11.07 42.59 53.19
CA GLN A 267 -10.56 43.82 53.81
C GLN A 267 -10.77 45.08 52.95
N GLU A 268 -10.82 44.96 51.63
CA GLU A 268 -11.14 46.07 50.72
C GLU A 268 -12.64 46.41 50.66
N VAL A 269 -13.52 45.47 51.05
CA VAL A 269 -14.98 45.68 51.08
C VAL A 269 -15.47 46.27 52.41
N ASP A 270 -14.68 46.12 53.48
CA ASP A 270 -14.98 46.63 54.83
C ASP A 270 -14.37 48.03 55.12
N LEU A 271 -13.83 48.71 54.10
CA LEU A 271 -13.32 50.11 54.11
C LEU A 271 -14.22 51.03 53.28
#